data_AF-A0A7X5N0L9-F1
#
_entry.id   AF-A0A7X5N0L9-F1
#
_cell.length_a   1.000
_cell.length_b   1.000
_cell.length_c   1.000
_cell.angle_alpha   90.00
_cell.angle_beta   90.00
_cell.angle_gamma   90.00
#
_symmetry.space_group_name_H-M   'P 1'
#
loop_
_entity.id
_entity.type
_entity.pdbx_description
1 polymer ?
#
loop_
_entity_poly.entity_id
_entity_poly.type
_entity_poly.pdbx_seq_one_letter_code
_entity_poly.pdbx_strand_id
1 'polypeptide(L)'
;MVVTRSGRLSLAAARIGIATLPQRWGASSVIVVGIAGVVGVLVAMLAMGQGFQATLNSTGDDTTAIVLRGGSQAETNSVITRDLVPLIGSLPGIAADARGRPLLSPELSQVVNIASRSDGTDVNAQLRGVGEQAWAVHDKVRLVQGRRFTPGLREIVVGKGALTQFRGLQLGKTLTLGSQQWTVVGVFASGDAHDSELWTDAQTLATTYNRSAYQSISVRTTGKAGFSQFKTAMAADPRLKLDVETTRAYYGKQGGGLNRLISILGTVIGAIMAVGAVFGALNTMYAAVATRAREIATMRAIGFRGTPVIMALMLETMLLALLGGLLGGLIAW
;
A
#
# COMPACT_ATOMS: atom_id res chain seq x y z
N MET A 1 27.56 -20.48 27.87
CA MET A 1 26.64 -21.33 28.67
C MET A 1 26.70 -22.84 28.35
N VAL A 2 27.46 -23.30 27.34
CA VAL A 2 27.54 -24.74 26.95
C VAL A 2 28.53 -25.56 27.80
N VAL A 3 29.37 -24.90 28.60
CA VAL A 3 30.54 -25.53 29.25
C VAL A 3 30.25 -26.06 30.67
N THR A 4 29.16 -25.66 31.32
CA THR A 4 28.82 -26.12 32.67
C THR A 4 28.10 -27.48 32.65
N ARG A 5 28.27 -28.29 33.72
CA ARG A 5 27.58 -29.59 33.91
C ARG A 5 26.06 -29.47 33.72
N SER A 6 25.49 -28.35 34.17
CA SER A 6 24.08 -28.01 33.97
C SER A 6 23.73 -27.79 32.49
N GLY A 7 24.56 -27.10 31.71
CA GLY A 7 24.33 -26.86 30.28
C GLY A 7 24.34 -28.14 29.44
N ARG A 8 25.25 -29.08 29.73
CA ARG A 8 25.27 -30.40 29.06
C ARG A 8 24.03 -31.24 29.37
N LEU A 9 23.55 -31.19 30.62
CA LEU A 9 22.33 -31.87 31.04
C LEU A 9 21.09 -31.27 30.39
N SER A 10 21.01 -29.94 30.26
CA SER A 10 19.92 -29.25 29.55
C SER A 10 19.89 -29.60 28.05
N LEU A 11 21.05 -29.67 27.39
CA LEU A 11 21.14 -30.06 25.97
C LEU A 11 20.73 -31.52 25.76
N ALA A 12 21.19 -32.43 26.63
CA ALA A 12 20.81 -33.84 26.57
C ALA A 12 19.30 -34.04 26.79
N ALA A 13 18.73 -33.33 27.77
CA ALA A 13 17.30 -33.36 28.04
C ALA A 13 16.46 -32.75 26.91
N ALA A 14 16.93 -31.66 26.28
CA ALA A 14 16.30 -31.10 25.09
C ALA A 14 16.36 -32.06 23.89
N ARG A 15 17.48 -32.77 23.71
CA ARG A 15 17.61 -33.80 22.65
C ARG A 15 16.63 -34.96 22.85
N ILE A 16 16.38 -35.35 24.10
CA ILE A 16 15.36 -36.35 24.45
C ILE A 16 13.95 -35.80 24.20
N GLY A 17 13.68 -34.54 24.57
CA GLY A 17 12.41 -33.85 24.28
C GLY A 17 12.11 -33.83 22.78
N ILE A 18 13.08 -33.37 21.98
CA ILE A 18 13.02 -33.34 20.51
C ILE A 18 12.77 -34.74 19.94
N ALA A 19 13.46 -35.77 20.45
CA ALA A 19 13.27 -37.15 19.99
C ALA A 19 11.85 -37.69 20.27
N THR A 20 11.12 -37.09 21.21
CA THR A 20 9.75 -37.48 21.56
C THR A 20 8.67 -36.64 20.87
N LEU A 21 9.05 -35.62 20.08
CA LEU A 21 8.14 -34.84 19.24
C LEU A 21 7.27 -35.71 18.29
N PRO A 22 7.77 -36.79 17.66
CA PRO A 22 6.96 -37.63 16.78
C PRO A 22 5.79 -38.30 17.52
N GLN A 23 5.96 -38.60 18.82
CA GLN A 23 4.91 -39.19 19.65
C GLN A 23 3.83 -38.18 20.05
N ARG A 24 4.11 -36.88 19.85
CA ARG A 24 3.23 -35.76 20.23
C ARG A 24 2.96 -34.81 19.07
N TRP A 25 2.99 -35.34 17.84
CA TRP A 25 2.94 -34.56 16.60
C TRP A 25 1.78 -33.56 16.59
N GLY A 26 0.56 -33.98 16.94
CA GLY A 26 -0.60 -33.08 16.97
C GLY A 26 -0.39 -31.84 17.85
N ALA A 27 0.15 -32.02 19.05
CA ALA A 27 0.39 -30.91 19.99
C ALA A 27 1.50 -29.97 19.48
N SER A 28 2.60 -30.53 18.99
CA SER A 28 3.73 -29.73 18.48
C SER A 28 3.37 -28.99 17.19
N SER A 29 2.54 -29.58 16.32
CA SER A 29 2.02 -28.93 15.11
C SER A 29 1.14 -27.73 15.43
N VAL A 30 0.30 -27.80 16.47
CA VAL A 30 -0.54 -26.65 16.87
C VAL A 30 0.32 -25.44 17.26
N ILE A 31 1.45 -25.65 17.94
CA ILE A 31 2.38 -24.57 18.29
C ILE A 31 2.99 -23.95 17.03
N VAL A 32 3.52 -24.79 16.16
CA VAL A 32 4.21 -24.35 14.93
C VAL A 32 3.24 -23.62 14.01
N VAL A 33 2.06 -24.19 13.73
CA VAL A 33 1.03 -23.60 12.87
C VAL A 33 0.44 -22.35 13.49
N GLY A 34 0.19 -22.34 14.81
CA GLY A 34 -0.31 -21.17 15.51
C GLY A 34 0.65 -19.99 15.40
N ILE A 35 1.93 -20.21 15.70
CA ILE A 35 2.97 -19.18 15.60
C ILE A 35 3.21 -18.77 14.15
N ALA A 36 3.24 -19.72 13.21
CA ALA A 36 3.37 -19.42 11.78
C ALA A 36 2.22 -18.55 11.28
N GLY A 37 0.97 -18.82 11.70
CA GLY A 37 -0.19 -18.00 11.38
C GLY A 37 -0.06 -16.58 11.92
N VAL A 38 0.35 -16.42 13.18
CA VAL A 38 0.54 -15.09 13.78
C VAL A 38 1.59 -14.28 13.04
N VAL A 39 2.76 -14.88 12.82
CA VAL A 39 3.88 -14.22 12.14
C VAL A 39 3.53 -13.93 10.69
N GLY A 40 2.94 -14.89 9.98
CA GLY A 40 2.57 -14.74 8.58
C GLY A 40 1.55 -13.61 8.36
N VAL A 41 0.48 -13.57 9.15
CA VAL A 41 -0.52 -12.50 9.04
C VAL A 41 0.08 -11.14 9.40
N LEU A 42 0.87 -11.06 10.47
CA LEU A 42 1.49 -9.80 10.88
C LEU A 42 2.46 -9.27 9.81
N VAL A 43 3.34 -10.13 9.28
CA VAL A 43 4.27 -9.78 8.22
C VAL A 43 3.52 -9.35 6.96
N ALA A 44 2.51 -10.11 6.53
CA ALA A 44 1.72 -9.78 5.35
C ALA A 44 0.99 -8.43 5.47
N MET A 45 0.34 -8.16 6.61
CA MET A 45 -0.35 -6.90 6.85
C MET A 45 0.61 -5.71 6.88
N LEU A 46 1.76 -5.83 7.58
CA LEU A 46 2.75 -4.76 7.65
C LEU A 46 3.44 -4.54 6.29
N ALA A 47 3.74 -5.61 5.55
CA ALA A 47 4.30 -5.53 4.21
C ALA A 47 3.34 -4.85 3.23
N MET A 48 2.03 -5.14 3.32
CA MET A 48 1.01 -4.44 2.53
C MET A 48 0.99 -2.94 2.83
N GLY A 49 1.01 -2.54 4.10
CA GLY A 49 1.07 -1.13 4.51
C GLY A 49 2.31 -0.41 3.98
N GLN A 50 3.48 -1.06 4.11
CA GLN A 50 4.75 -0.53 3.60
C GLN A 50 4.79 -0.48 2.07
N GLY A 51 4.26 -1.47 1.37
CA GLY A 51 4.18 -1.50 -0.10
C GLY A 51 3.27 -0.39 -0.65
N PHE A 52 2.14 -0.13 0.02
CA PHE A 52 1.27 0.99 -0.30
C PHE A 52 1.97 2.33 -0.07
N GLN A 53 2.61 2.51 1.08
CA GLN A 53 3.37 3.72 1.39
C GLN A 53 4.54 3.93 0.41
N ALA A 54 5.25 2.87 0.03
CA ALA A 54 6.36 2.94 -0.91
C ALA A 54 5.88 3.39 -2.30
N THR A 55 4.79 2.83 -2.80
CA THR A 55 4.16 3.23 -4.08
C THR A 55 3.74 4.70 -4.08
N LEU A 56 3.14 5.18 -2.98
CA LEU A 56 2.75 6.58 -2.87
C LEU A 56 3.96 7.51 -2.71
N ASN A 57 4.98 7.12 -1.95
CA ASN A 57 6.22 7.89 -1.82
C ASN A 57 7.02 7.97 -3.13
N SER A 58 6.92 6.95 -3.99
CA SER A 58 7.50 7.00 -5.35
C SER A 58 6.66 7.82 -6.33
N THR A 59 5.42 8.14 -5.96
CA THR A 59 4.52 8.98 -6.76
C THR A 59 4.85 10.45 -6.56
N GLY A 60 5.00 11.18 -7.67
CA GLY A 60 5.36 12.60 -7.66
C GLY A 60 6.85 12.88 -7.44
N ASP A 61 7.15 14.18 -7.36
CA ASP A 61 8.49 14.74 -7.24
C ASP A 61 8.45 16.10 -6.49
N ASP A 62 9.62 16.72 -6.27
CA ASP A 62 9.75 18.04 -5.61
C ASP A 62 9.61 19.23 -6.58
N THR A 63 9.49 18.95 -7.87
CA THR A 63 9.44 19.95 -8.96
C THR A 63 8.03 20.18 -9.49
N THR A 64 7.10 19.29 -9.16
CA THR A 64 5.70 19.33 -9.55
C THR A 64 4.87 19.62 -8.30
N ALA A 65 4.19 20.76 -8.31
CA ALA A 65 3.21 21.15 -7.31
C ALA A 65 1.84 20.58 -7.68
N ILE A 66 1.08 20.20 -6.66
CA ILE A 66 -0.35 19.95 -6.77
C ILE A 66 -1.08 21.05 -6.01
N VAL A 67 -2.09 21.62 -6.66
CA VAL A 67 -2.96 22.64 -6.11
C VAL A 67 -4.33 22.05 -5.86
N LEU A 68 -4.82 22.19 -4.63
CA LEU A 68 -6.14 21.75 -4.19
C LEU A 68 -6.92 22.93 -3.62
N ARG A 69 -8.23 22.78 -3.48
CA ARG A 69 -9.04 23.73 -2.72
C ARG A 69 -8.55 23.79 -1.27
N GLY A 70 -8.51 24.99 -0.69
CA GLY A 70 -8.13 25.19 0.71
C GLY A 70 -8.96 24.32 1.66
N GLY A 71 -8.28 23.54 2.51
CA GLY A 71 -8.89 22.61 3.45
C GLY A 71 -9.21 21.22 2.90
N SER A 72 -9.09 21.00 1.59
CA SER A 72 -9.28 19.68 0.98
C SER A 72 -8.07 18.78 1.24
N GLN A 73 -8.34 17.56 1.71
CA GLN A 73 -7.29 16.57 2.01
C GLN A 73 -6.97 15.67 0.81
N ALA A 74 -7.87 15.59 -0.18
CA ALA A 74 -7.70 14.74 -1.34
C ALA A 74 -8.31 15.38 -2.60
N GLU A 75 -7.87 14.93 -3.78
CA GLU A 75 -8.47 15.35 -5.05
C GLU A 75 -9.99 15.10 -5.08
N THR A 76 -10.45 14.01 -4.47
CA THR A 76 -11.87 13.60 -4.45
C THR A 76 -12.79 14.57 -3.72
N ASN A 77 -12.28 15.37 -2.78
CA ASN A 77 -13.05 16.37 -2.03
C ASN A 77 -12.61 17.82 -2.33
N SER A 78 -11.82 18.01 -3.38
CA SER A 78 -11.38 19.31 -3.87
C SER A 78 -12.24 19.79 -5.03
N VAL A 79 -12.48 21.10 -5.06
CA VAL A 79 -13.32 21.75 -6.08
C VAL A 79 -12.68 23.09 -6.41
N ILE A 80 -12.14 23.20 -7.63
CA ILE A 80 -11.47 24.39 -8.17
C ILE A 80 -12.26 24.86 -9.39
N THR A 81 -12.74 26.09 -9.36
CA THR A 81 -13.52 26.67 -10.46
C THR A 81 -12.61 27.02 -11.64
N ARG A 82 -13.15 26.93 -12.86
CA ARG A 82 -12.34 27.05 -14.10
C ARG A 82 -11.71 28.43 -14.32
N ASP A 83 -12.33 29.46 -13.77
CA ASP A 83 -11.87 30.85 -13.80
C ASP A 83 -10.56 31.08 -13.02
N LEU A 84 -10.22 30.19 -12.09
CA LEU A 84 -8.96 30.25 -11.35
C LEU A 84 -7.77 29.73 -12.17
N VAL A 85 -8.00 28.91 -13.20
CA VAL A 85 -6.93 28.30 -13.99
C VAL A 85 -6.03 29.35 -14.67
N PRO A 86 -6.57 30.37 -15.37
CA PRO A 86 -5.75 31.43 -15.97
C PRO A 86 -5.03 32.29 -14.92
N LEU A 87 -5.64 32.50 -13.75
CA LEU A 87 -5.03 33.25 -12.65
C LEU A 87 -3.83 32.50 -12.07
N ILE A 88 -3.94 31.19 -11.89
CA ILE A 88 -2.83 30.36 -11.41
C ILE A 88 -1.73 30.31 -12.47
N GLY A 89 -2.10 30.16 -13.75
CA GLY A 89 -1.15 30.09 -14.87
C GLY A 89 -0.31 31.35 -15.09
N SER A 90 -0.72 32.52 -14.55
CA SER A 90 0.05 33.77 -14.63
C SER A 90 0.99 33.99 -13.44
N LEU A 91 0.97 33.10 -12.45
CA LEU A 91 1.81 33.24 -11.26
C LEU A 91 3.28 32.92 -11.57
N PRO A 92 4.22 33.60 -10.88
CA PRO A 92 5.64 33.33 -11.03
C PRO A 92 6.04 31.98 -10.42
N GLY A 93 7.17 31.43 -10.88
CA GLY A 93 7.73 30.17 -10.38
C GLY A 93 7.31 28.93 -11.18
N ILE A 94 6.31 29.04 -12.05
CA ILE A 94 5.89 27.99 -12.99
C ILE A 94 6.92 27.84 -14.11
N ALA A 95 7.30 26.60 -14.43
CA ALA A 95 8.16 26.29 -15.56
C ALA A 95 7.38 26.46 -16.87
N ALA A 96 8.03 26.95 -17.91
CA ALA A 96 7.43 27.10 -19.23
C ALA A 96 7.86 25.97 -20.18
N ASP A 97 7.00 25.64 -21.15
CA ASP A 97 7.37 24.78 -22.27
C ASP A 97 8.28 25.51 -23.27
N ALA A 98 8.78 24.80 -24.29
CA ALA A 98 9.63 25.37 -25.34
C ALA A 98 8.94 26.51 -26.14
N ARG A 99 7.63 26.69 -26.00
CA ARG A 99 6.83 27.75 -26.64
C ARG A 99 6.48 28.88 -25.67
N GLY A 100 7.05 28.88 -24.47
CA GLY A 100 6.81 29.89 -23.44
C GLY A 100 5.47 29.75 -22.70
N ARG A 101 4.73 28.64 -22.89
CA ARG A 101 3.46 28.42 -22.19
C ARG A 101 3.74 27.84 -20.80
N PRO A 102 3.05 28.29 -19.73
CA PRO A 102 3.23 27.71 -18.40
C PRO A 102 2.85 26.22 -18.43
N LEU A 103 3.64 25.38 -17.76
CA LEU A 103 3.40 23.94 -17.62
C LEU A 103 2.40 23.70 -16.48
N LEU A 104 1.11 23.75 -16.84
CA LEU A 104 0.00 23.64 -15.92
C LEU A 104 -1.09 22.72 -16.49
N SER A 105 -1.54 21.76 -15.69
CA SER A 105 -2.54 20.78 -16.07
C SER A 105 -3.72 20.86 -15.09
N PRO A 106 -4.87 21.43 -15.49
CA PRO A 106 -6.09 21.32 -14.71
C PRO A 106 -6.66 19.92 -14.90
N GLU A 107 -6.95 19.24 -13.79
CA GLU A 107 -7.25 17.82 -13.79
C GLU A 107 -8.59 17.53 -13.13
N LEU A 108 -9.35 16.69 -13.82
CA LEU A 108 -10.64 16.22 -13.37
C LEU A 108 -10.50 14.77 -12.92
N SER A 109 -10.67 14.49 -11.63
CA SER A 109 -10.67 13.13 -11.11
C SER A 109 -12.10 12.64 -10.91
N GLN A 110 -12.49 11.59 -11.65
CA GLN A 110 -13.79 10.93 -11.56
C GLN A 110 -13.61 9.44 -11.27
N VAL A 111 -14.28 8.94 -10.24
CA VAL A 111 -14.33 7.51 -9.95
C VAL A 111 -15.40 6.86 -10.85
N VAL A 112 -15.03 5.77 -11.51
CA VAL A 112 -15.90 4.98 -12.37
C VAL A 112 -15.84 3.51 -11.97
N ASN A 113 -16.92 2.77 -12.20
CA ASN A 113 -16.95 1.34 -11.92
C ASN A 113 -16.54 0.56 -13.17
N ILE A 114 -15.58 -0.35 -13.02
CA ILE A 114 -15.15 -1.24 -14.10
C ILE A 114 -15.07 -2.65 -13.53
N ALA A 115 -15.46 -3.65 -14.33
CA ALA A 115 -15.38 -5.04 -13.91
C ALA A 115 -13.93 -5.49 -13.72
N SER A 116 -13.64 -6.04 -12.54
CA SER A 116 -12.37 -6.64 -12.17
C SER A 116 -12.03 -7.85 -13.03
N ARG A 117 -10.75 -8.04 -13.34
CA ARG A 117 -10.27 -9.18 -14.10
C ARG A 117 -10.32 -10.48 -13.31
N SER A 118 -10.02 -10.44 -12.01
CA SER A 118 -9.91 -11.62 -11.14
C SER A 118 -11.25 -12.32 -10.92
N ASP A 119 -12.27 -11.55 -10.59
CA ASP A 119 -13.54 -12.04 -10.02
C ASP A 119 -14.77 -11.48 -10.74
N GLY A 120 -14.59 -10.49 -11.64
CA GLY A 120 -15.68 -9.92 -12.43
C GLY A 120 -16.60 -8.99 -11.65
N THR A 121 -16.27 -8.69 -10.39
CA THR A 121 -17.00 -7.71 -9.57
C THR A 121 -16.72 -6.29 -10.05
N ASP A 122 -17.68 -5.38 -9.84
CA ASP A 122 -17.49 -3.97 -10.14
C ASP A 122 -16.57 -3.33 -9.08
N VAL A 123 -15.45 -2.80 -9.55
CA VAL A 123 -14.43 -2.15 -8.73
C VAL A 123 -14.20 -0.72 -9.20
N ASN A 124 -13.85 0.15 -8.27
CA ASN A 124 -13.62 1.56 -8.54
C ASN A 124 -12.28 1.74 -9.27
N ALA A 125 -12.33 2.40 -10.42
CA ALA A 125 -11.18 2.86 -11.18
C ALA A 125 -11.20 4.39 -11.29
N GLN A 126 -10.02 5.00 -11.34
CA GLN A 126 -9.89 6.44 -11.46
C GLN A 126 -9.80 6.85 -12.93
N LEU A 127 -10.82 7.55 -13.41
CA LEU A 127 -10.86 8.19 -14.72
C LEU A 127 -10.44 9.65 -14.57
N ARG A 128 -9.24 9.96 -15.03
CA ARG A 128 -8.63 11.29 -14.98
C ARG A 128 -8.81 12.01 -16.32
N GLY A 129 -9.46 13.15 -16.26
CA GLY A 129 -9.59 14.09 -17.37
C GLY A 129 -8.44 15.09 -17.32
N VAL A 130 -7.63 15.13 -18.37
CA VAL A 130 -6.43 15.96 -18.44
C VAL A 130 -6.40 16.79 -19.73
N GLY A 131 -5.65 17.89 -19.72
CA GLY A 131 -5.38 18.69 -20.92
C GLY A 131 -4.13 18.22 -21.68
N GLU A 132 -3.83 18.86 -22.81
CA GLU A 132 -2.64 18.54 -23.63
C GLU A 132 -1.33 18.68 -22.84
N GLN A 133 -1.25 19.66 -21.94
CA GLN A 133 -0.05 19.93 -21.14
C GLN A 133 0.22 18.87 -20.07
N ALA A 134 -0.75 18.02 -19.74
CA ALA A 134 -0.60 17.00 -18.70
C ALA A 134 0.55 16.03 -19.00
N TRP A 135 0.74 15.68 -20.28
CA TRP A 135 1.84 14.82 -20.72
C TRP A 135 3.23 15.44 -20.51
N ALA A 136 3.31 16.78 -20.38
CA ALA A 136 4.55 17.50 -20.10
C ALA A 136 4.72 17.81 -18.60
N VAL A 137 3.61 17.93 -17.86
CA VAL A 137 3.59 18.10 -16.40
C VAL A 137 3.89 16.78 -15.68
N HIS A 138 3.47 15.65 -16.25
CA HIS A 138 3.70 14.29 -15.73
C HIS A 138 4.75 13.56 -16.58
N ASP A 139 6.02 13.93 -16.44
CA ASP A 139 7.13 13.34 -17.22
C ASP A 139 7.35 11.83 -17.01
N LYS A 140 6.94 11.29 -15.87
CA LYS A 140 6.99 9.84 -15.62
C LYS A 140 6.01 9.08 -16.51
N VAL A 141 4.90 9.72 -16.93
CA VAL A 141 3.87 9.09 -17.75
C VAL A 141 4.33 8.98 -19.19
N ARG A 142 4.70 7.77 -19.61
CA ARG A 142 5.20 7.48 -20.95
C ARG A 142 4.25 6.55 -21.67
N LEU A 143 3.90 6.92 -22.91
CA LEU A 143 3.11 6.05 -23.77
C LEU A 143 3.96 4.83 -24.20
N VAL A 144 3.45 3.63 -23.97
CA VAL A 144 4.12 2.36 -24.31
C VAL A 144 3.52 1.74 -25.56
N GLN A 145 2.20 1.87 -25.76
CA GLN A 145 1.49 1.33 -26.92
C GLN A 145 0.39 2.28 -27.40
N GLY A 146 0.07 2.20 -28.70
CA GLY A 146 -0.99 2.98 -29.32
C GLY A 146 -0.64 4.46 -29.48
N ARG A 147 -1.61 5.34 -29.24
CA ARG A 147 -1.47 6.79 -29.35
C ARG A 147 -2.10 7.52 -28.17
N ARG A 148 -1.82 8.81 -28.05
CA ARG A 148 -2.55 9.69 -27.12
C ARG A 148 -4.02 9.83 -27.57
N PHE A 149 -4.88 10.15 -26.62
CA PHE A 149 -6.26 10.51 -26.92
C PHE A 149 -6.30 11.82 -27.72
N THR A 150 -7.27 11.91 -28.62
CA THR A 150 -7.56 13.13 -29.37
C THR A 150 -8.55 13.98 -28.56
N PRO A 151 -8.25 15.24 -28.23
CA PRO A 151 -9.18 16.11 -27.52
C PRO A 151 -10.54 16.18 -28.19
N GLY A 152 -11.62 16.15 -27.39
CA GLY A 152 -13.00 16.16 -27.89
C GLY A 152 -13.56 14.80 -28.35
N LEU A 153 -12.73 13.76 -28.48
CA LEU A 153 -13.19 12.40 -28.76
C LEU A 153 -13.30 11.59 -27.46
N ARG A 154 -14.21 10.60 -27.43
CA ARG A 154 -14.36 9.65 -26.32
C ARG A 154 -13.31 8.56 -26.39
N GLU A 155 -12.07 8.98 -26.24
CA GLU A 155 -10.90 8.13 -26.30
C GLU A 155 -10.19 8.11 -24.95
N ILE A 156 -9.77 6.93 -24.51
CA ILE A 156 -9.04 6.76 -23.26
C ILE A 156 -7.69 6.12 -23.50
N VAL A 157 -6.70 6.53 -22.70
CA VAL A 157 -5.38 5.91 -22.60
C VAL A 157 -5.29 5.28 -21.22
N VAL A 158 -4.90 4.01 -21.15
CA VAL A 158 -4.98 3.22 -19.92
C VAL A 158 -3.59 3.02 -19.32
N GLY A 159 -3.46 3.16 -18.00
CA GLY A 159 -2.23 2.81 -17.31
C GLY A 159 -1.94 1.30 -17.33
N LYS A 160 -0.67 0.91 -17.36
CA LYS A 160 -0.26 -0.50 -17.42
C LYS A 160 -0.83 -1.32 -16.26
N GLY A 161 -0.93 -0.74 -15.07
CA GLY A 161 -1.56 -1.36 -13.89
C GLY A 161 -3.06 -1.60 -14.10
N ALA A 162 -3.79 -0.59 -14.57
CA ALA A 162 -5.23 -0.70 -14.88
C ALA A 162 -5.52 -1.81 -15.90
N LEU A 163 -4.66 -1.98 -16.93
CA LEU A 163 -4.79 -3.05 -17.92
C LEU A 163 -4.72 -4.47 -17.31
N THR A 164 -3.96 -4.63 -16.23
CA THR A 164 -3.85 -5.92 -15.51
C THR A 164 -5.03 -6.18 -14.59
N GLN A 165 -5.59 -5.12 -14.00
CA GLN A 165 -6.62 -5.20 -12.97
C GLN A 165 -8.04 -5.29 -13.54
N PHE A 166 -8.33 -4.60 -14.65
CA PHE A 166 -9.69 -4.47 -15.17
C PHE A 166 -9.89 -5.20 -16.51
N ARG A 167 -11.13 -5.63 -16.77
CA ARG A 167 -11.54 -6.25 -18.05
C ARG A 167 -11.87 -5.19 -19.09
N GLY A 168 -11.70 -5.53 -20.37
CA GLY A 168 -12.14 -4.67 -21.48
C GLY A 168 -11.26 -3.46 -21.78
N LEU A 169 -10.14 -3.28 -21.08
CA LEU A 169 -9.22 -2.15 -21.28
C LEU A 169 -8.12 -2.40 -22.33
N GLN A 170 -8.29 -3.40 -23.19
CA GLN A 170 -7.32 -3.72 -24.23
C GLN A 170 -7.37 -2.66 -25.34
N LEU A 171 -6.23 -2.42 -25.98
CA LEU A 171 -6.13 -1.49 -27.10
C LEU A 171 -7.16 -1.81 -28.20
N GLY A 172 -7.89 -0.80 -28.66
CA GLY A 172 -8.93 -0.91 -29.68
C GLY A 172 -10.29 -1.43 -29.17
N LYS A 173 -10.39 -1.85 -27.90
CA LYS A 173 -11.68 -2.21 -27.31
C LYS A 173 -12.46 -0.98 -26.91
N THR A 174 -13.78 -1.15 -26.86
CA THR A 174 -14.70 -0.16 -26.35
C THR A 174 -15.28 -0.61 -25.02
N LEU A 175 -15.55 0.36 -24.16
CA LEU A 175 -16.16 0.17 -22.85
C LEU A 175 -17.18 1.26 -22.61
N THR A 176 -18.21 0.94 -21.84
CA THR A 176 -19.25 1.89 -21.49
C THR A 176 -18.94 2.48 -20.13
N LEU A 177 -18.74 3.81 -20.06
CA LEU A 177 -18.54 4.53 -18.80
C LEU A 177 -19.62 5.61 -18.71
N GLY A 178 -20.41 5.56 -17.64
CA GLY A 178 -21.63 6.36 -17.53
C GLY A 178 -22.65 5.93 -18.58
N SER A 179 -23.13 6.88 -19.38
CA SER A 179 -24.07 6.63 -20.49
C SER A 179 -23.39 6.61 -21.87
N GLN A 180 -22.05 6.63 -21.92
CA GLN A 180 -21.30 6.84 -23.16
C GLN A 180 -20.32 5.71 -23.44
N GLN A 181 -20.10 5.44 -24.71
CA GLN A 181 -19.10 4.48 -25.18
C GLN A 181 -17.75 5.17 -25.36
N TRP A 182 -16.71 4.56 -24.82
CA TRP A 182 -15.33 5.02 -24.84
C TRP A 182 -14.44 4.00 -25.54
N THR A 183 -13.46 4.48 -26.31
CA THR A 183 -12.52 3.61 -27.03
C THR A 183 -11.13 3.70 -26.40
N VAL A 184 -10.50 2.56 -26.16
CA VAL A 184 -9.12 2.51 -25.70
C VAL A 184 -8.18 2.71 -26.87
N VAL A 185 -7.40 3.78 -26.87
CA VAL A 185 -6.50 4.15 -27.98
C VAL A 185 -5.02 4.10 -27.65
N GLY A 186 -4.67 3.91 -26.38
CA GLY A 186 -3.28 3.77 -25.97
C GLY A 186 -3.12 3.17 -24.59
N VAL A 187 -1.87 2.80 -24.28
CA VAL A 187 -1.45 2.32 -22.97
C VAL A 187 -0.22 3.11 -22.54
N PHE A 188 -0.23 3.65 -21.33
CA PHE A 188 0.91 4.34 -20.73
C PHE A 188 1.49 3.56 -19.54
N ALA A 189 2.74 3.87 -19.18
CA ALA A 189 3.37 3.42 -17.95
C ALA A 189 4.01 4.62 -17.24
N SER A 190 3.83 4.70 -15.93
CA SER A 190 4.40 5.71 -15.04
C SER A 190 5.33 5.13 -13.97
N GLY A 191 5.13 3.85 -13.59
CA GLY A 191 5.87 3.22 -12.50
C GLY A 191 5.51 3.76 -11.11
N ASP A 192 4.37 4.43 -10.99
CA ASP A 192 3.84 5.01 -9.75
C ASP A 192 2.30 4.88 -9.69
N ALA A 193 1.63 5.59 -8.78
CA ALA A 193 0.18 5.44 -8.59
C ALA A 193 -0.65 5.69 -9.87
N HIS A 194 -0.14 6.47 -10.84
CA HIS A 194 -0.85 6.74 -12.09
C HIS A 194 -0.99 5.50 -12.99
N ASP A 195 -0.21 4.43 -12.77
CA ASP A 195 -0.33 3.18 -13.54
C ASP A 195 -1.72 2.52 -13.40
N SER A 196 -2.46 2.84 -12.33
CA SER A 196 -3.82 2.33 -12.10
C SER A 196 -4.93 3.27 -12.58
N GLU A 197 -4.58 4.35 -13.27
CA GLU A 197 -5.53 5.34 -13.78
C GLU A 197 -5.89 5.12 -15.27
N LEU A 198 -7.02 5.69 -15.67
CA LEU A 198 -7.43 5.85 -17.06
C LEU A 198 -7.41 7.34 -17.39
N TRP A 199 -6.77 7.75 -18.48
CA TRP A 199 -6.62 9.14 -18.89
C TRP A 199 -7.45 9.46 -20.12
N THR A 200 -8.11 10.61 -20.09
CA THR A 200 -8.96 11.11 -21.17
C THR A 200 -8.89 12.63 -21.26
N ASP A 201 -9.48 13.22 -22.29
CA ASP A 201 -9.69 14.65 -22.39
C ASP A 201 -10.59 15.19 -21.26
N ALA A 202 -10.11 16.24 -20.58
CA ALA A 202 -10.80 16.86 -19.44
C ALA A 202 -12.18 17.43 -19.81
N GLN A 203 -12.32 18.03 -20.98
CA GLN A 203 -13.59 18.62 -21.42
C GLN A 203 -14.62 17.55 -21.74
N THR A 204 -14.21 16.50 -22.45
CA THR A 204 -15.06 15.35 -22.78
C THR A 204 -15.54 14.63 -21.51
N LEU A 205 -14.64 14.44 -20.54
CA LEU A 205 -14.99 13.86 -19.24
C LEU A 205 -15.98 14.73 -18.47
N ALA A 206 -15.72 16.04 -18.43
CA ALA A 206 -16.56 17.01 -17.75
C ALA A 206 -18.00 17.01 -18.29
N THR A 207 -18.17 17.00 -19.61
CA THR A 207 -19.49 16.94 -20.23
C THR A 207 -20.18 15.60 -19.98
N THR A 208 -19.44 14.49 -20.00
CA THR A 208 -20.01 13.15 -19.79
C THR A 208 -20.57 12.95 -18.37
N TYR A 209 -19.93 13.54 -17.37
CA TYR A 209 -20.33 13.41 -15.96
C TYR A 209 -20.93 14.70 -15.36
N ASN A 210 -21.28 15.69 -16.20
CA ASN A 210 -21.83 16.98 -15.81
C ASN A 210 -21.03 17.70 -14.71
N ARG A 211 -19.71 17.81 -14.90
CA ARG A 211 -18.78 18.45 -13.97
C ARG A 211 -18.38 19.84 -14.45
N SER A 212 -18.59 20.84 -13.60
CA SER A 212 -18.26 22.25 -13.89
C SER A 212 -16.91 22.70 -13.33
N ALA A 213 -16.28 21.92 -12.45
CA ALA A 213 -15.04 22.25 -11.74
C ALA A 213 -13.95 21.18 -11.93
N TYR A 214 -12.71 21.56 -11.62
CA TYR A 214 -11.55 20.66 -11.55
C TYR A 214 -11.34 20.21 -10.10
N GLN A 215 -10.71 19.06 -9.93
CA GLN A 215 -10.40 18.49 -8.61
C GLN A 215 -9.00 18.92 -8.16
N SER A 216 -8.07 19.04 -9.10
CA SER A 216 -6.71 19.45 -8.82
C SER A 216 -6.12 20.20 -10.00
N ILE A 217 -5.05 20.94 -9.74
CA ILE A 217 -4.22 21.52 -10.79
C ILE A 217 -2.78 21.12 -10.52
N SER A 218 -2.20 20.35 -11.44
CA SER A 218 -0.80 19.94 -11.40
C SER A 218 0.04 21.01 -12.12
N VAL A 219 1.09 21.50 -11.46
CA VAL A 219 1.92 22.60 -11.96
C VAL A 219 3.38 22.21 -11.87
N ARG A 220 4.10 22.29 -12.99
CA ARG A 220 5.55 22.11 -12.96
C ARG A 220 6.23 23.42 -12.62
N THR A 221 7.13 23.40 -11.66
CA THR A 221 7.83 24.57 -11.13
C THR A 221 9.29 24.56 -11.59
N THR A 222 9.94 25.73 -11.55
CA THR A 222 11.37 25.89 -11.84
C THR A 222 12.25 25.41 -10.68
N GLY A 223 12.00 24.17 -10.21
CA GLY A 223 12.65 23.56 -9.07
C GLY A 223 12.17 24.11 -7.72
N LYS A 224 12.96 23.86 -6.66
CA LYS A 224 12.58 24.20 -5.28
C LYS A 224 12.36 25.70 -5.04
N ALA A 225 13.18 26.54 -5.68
CA ALA A 225 13.03 28.00 -5.59
C ALA A 225 11.75 28.47 -6.29
N GLY A 226 11.46 27.94 -7.49
CA GLY A 226 10.22 28.19 -8.22
C GLY A 226 8.98 27.76 -7.43
N PHE A 227 9.02 26.59 -6.78
CA PHE A 227 7.95 26.14 -5.90
C PHE A 227 7.69 27.11 -4.75
N SER A 228 8.75 27.57 -4.05
CA SER A 228 8.58 28.53 -2.96
C SER A 228 7.98 29.85 -3.47
N GLN A 229 8.44 30.34 -4.61
CA GLN A 229 7.91 31.56 -5.23
C GLN A 229 6.43 31.41 -5.60
N PHE A 230 6.09 30.29 -6.25
CA PHE A 230 4.72 29.97 -6.63
C PHE A 230 3.79 29.87 -5.41
N LYS A 231 4.24 29.18 -4.35
CA LYS A 231 3.49 29.05 -3.09
C LYS A 231 3.26 30.40 -2.42
N THR A 232 4.27 31.26 -2.36
CA THR A 232 4.13 32.61 -1.80
C THR A 232 3.20 33.48 -2.64
N ALA A 233 3.31 33.42 -3.96
CA ALA A 233 2.45 34.17 -4.87
C ALA A 233 0.97 33.73 -4.76
N MET A 234 0.74 32.42 -4.62
CA MET A 234 -0.61 31.89 -4.37
C MET A 234 -1.19 32.34 -3.03
N ALA A 235 -0.39 32.33 -1.96
CA ALA A 235 -0.84 32.78 -0.64
C ALA A 235 -1.09 34.30 -0.58
N ALA A 236 -0.44 35.07 -1.45
CA ALA A 236 -0.58 36.52 -1.52
C ALA A 236 -1.87 36.99 -2.21
N ASP A 237 -2.50 36.16 -3.05
CA ASP A 237 -3.76 36.50 -3.74
C ASP A 237 -4.98 36.01 -2.93
N PRO A 238 -5.78 36.91 -2.32
CA PRO A 238 -6.93 36.51 -1.49
C PRO A 238 -8.04 35.79 -2.26
N ARG A 239 -8.03 35.87 -3.60
CA ARG A 239 -8.98 35.15 -4.47
C ARG A 239 -8.66 33.66 -4.53
N LEU A 240 -7.40 33.29 -4.32
CA LEU A 240 -6.89 31.93 -4.40
C LEU A 240 -6.91 31.27 -3.01
N LYS A 241 -8.10 30.86 -2.55
CA LYS A 241 -8.27 30.03 -1.34
C LYS A 241 -7.91 28.58 -1.62
N LEU A 242 -6.66 28.35 -1.98
CA LEU A 242 -6.14 27.09 -2.50
C LEU A 242 -4.89 26.69 -1.71
N ASP A 243 -4.74 25.39 -1.46
CA ASP A 243 -3.56 24.82 -0.81
C ASP A 243 -2.59 24.32 -1.88
N VAL A 244 -1.30 24.57 -1.65
CA VAL A 244 -0.21 24.20 -2.58
C VAL A 244 0.83 23.38 -1.86
N GLU A 245 1.05 22.18 -2.37
CA GLU A 245 2.05 21.26 -1.87
C GLU A 245 2.81 20.64 -3.05
N THR A 246 4.02 20.13 -2.79
CA THR A 246 4.68 19.29 -3.80
C THR A 246 3.91 17.99 -3.91
N THR A 247 3.89 17.39 -5.10
CA THR A 247 3.26 16.08 -5.33
C THR A 247 3.85 15.03 -4.39
N ARG A 248 5.17 15.04 -4.12
CA ARG A 248 5.79 14.17 -3.12
C ARG A 248 5.20 14.35 -1.72
N ALA A 249 5.01 15.59 -1.26
CA ALA A 249 4.42 15.85 0.05
C ALA A 249 2.96 15.40 0.12
N TYR A 250 2.19 15.66 -0.94
CA TYR A 250 0.79 15.26 -1.05
C TYR A 250 0.62 13.74 -0.99
N TYR A 251 1.30 12.99 -1.88
CA TYR A 251 1.18 11.52 -1.89
C TYR A 251 1.77 10.86 -0.64
N GLY A 252 2.85 11.43 -0.07
CA GLY A 252 3.38 10.97 1.21
C GLY A 252 2.37 11.07 2.36
N LYS A 253 1.59 12.16 2.41
CA LYS A 253 0.48 12.33 3.38
C LYS A 253 -0.67 11.37 3.11
N GLN A 254 -1.00 11.15 1.83
CA GLN A 254 -2.08 10.24 1.44
C GLN A 254 -1.83 8.80 1.91
N GLY A 255 -0.57 8.36 1.92
CA GLY A 255 -0.18 7.04 2.42
C GLY A 255 -0.21 6.93 3.94
N GLY A 256 0.21 7.99 4.63
CA GLY A 256 0.49 7.94 6.07
C GLY A 256 -0.73 7.55 6.92
N GLY A 257 -1.93 8.02 6.55
CA GLY A 257 -3.17 7.69 7.25
C GLY A 257 -3.53 6.21 7.14
N LEU A 258 -3.52 5.66 5.93
CA LEU A 258 -3.84 4.25 5.70
C LEU A 258 -2.77 3.33 6.28
N ASN A 259 -1.48 3.65 6.11
CA ASN A 259 -0.39 2.87 6.68
C ASN A 259 -0.46 2.84 8.21
N ARG A 260 -0.82 3.96 8.85
CA ARG A 260 -1.04 4.00 10.31
C ARG A 260 -2.22 3.13 10.72
N LEU A 261 -3.34 3.19 9.98
CA LEU A 261 -4.51 2.35 10.25
C LEU A 261 -4.17 0.85 10.11
N ILE A 262 -3.50 0.46 9.03
CA ILE A 262 -3.05 -0.92 8.79
C ILE A 262 -2.09 -1.37 9.90
N SER A 263 -1.16 -0.51 10.31
CA SER A 263 -0.20 -0.83 11.38
C SER A 263 -0.90 -1.03 12.73
N ILE A 264 -1.89 -0.19 13.07
CA ILE A 264 -2.67 -0.33 14.31
C ILE A 264 -3.48 -1.63 14.27
N LEU A 265 -4.23 -1.88 13.19
CA LEU A 265 -5.01 -3.10 13.03
C LEU A 265 -4.13 -4.34 13.06
N GLY A 266 -3.02 -4.34 12.33
CA GLY A 266 -2.05 -5.43 12.33
C GLY A 266 -1.46 -5.69 13.71
N THR A 267 -1.14 -4.64 14.47
CA THR A 267 -0.63 -4.77 15.84
C THR A 267 -1.69 -5.33 16.79
N VAL A 268 -2.94 -4.86 16.71
CA VAL A 268 -4.04 -5.35 17.57
C VAL A 268 -4.39 -6.79 17.26
N ILE A 269 -4.59 -7.13 15.97
CA ILE A 269 -4.90 -8.49 15.53
C ILE A 269 -3.72 -9.41 15.85
N GLY A 270 -2.50 -8.97 15.58
CA GLY A 270 -1.26 -9.66 15.94
C GLY A 270 -1.17 -9.95 17.43
N ALA A 271 -1.51 -8.99 18.30
CA ALA A 271 -1.51 -9.16 19.74
C ALA A 271 -2.56 -10.20 20.19
N ILE A 272 -3.79 -10.14 19.67
CA ILE A 272 -4.84 -11.12 20.00
C ILE A 272 -4.42 -12.53 19.56
N MET A 273 -3.91 -12.67 18.34
CA MET A 273 -3.43 -13.96 17.84
C MET A 273 -2.22 -14.46 18.64
N ALA A 274 -1.30 -13.58 19.02
CA ALA A 274 -0.14 -13.94 19.83
C ALA A 274 -0.56 -14.49 21.19
N VAL A 275 -1.55 -13.86 21.85
CA VAL A 275 -2.14 -14.37 23.08
C VAL A 275 -2.75 -15.75 22.85
N GLY A 276 -3.52 -15.95 21.78
CA GLY A 276 -4.07 -17.26 21.40
C GLY A 276 -2.99 -18.33 21.17
N ALA A 277 -1.91 -17.98 20.48
CA ALA A 277 -0.77 -18.87 20.25
C ALA A 277 -0.05 -19.22 21.56
N VAL A 278 0.08 -18.28 22.49
CA VAL A 278 0.62 -18.53 23.84
C VAL A 278 -0.28 -19.50 24.60
N PHE A 279 -1.60 -19.33 24.59
CA PHE A 279 -2.51 -20.28 25.23
C PHE A 279 -2.45 -21.67 24.58
N GLY A 280 -2.33 -21.76 23.26
CA GLY A 280 -2.08 -23.01 22.55
C GLY A 280 -0.78 -23.68 22.98
N ALA A 281 0.31 -22.91 23.08
CA ALA A 281 1.60 -23.38 23.56
C ALA A 281 1.57 -23.81 25.03
N LEU A 282 0.86 -23.08 25.89
CA LEU A 282 0.68 -23.44 27.30
C LEU A 282 -0.12 -24.73 27.44
N ASN A 283 -1.24 -24.87 26.72
CA ASN A 283 -2.07 -26.08 26.80
C ASN A 283 -1.30 -27.33 26.35
N THR A 284 -0.53 -27.21 25.28
CA THR A 284 0.32 -28.29 24.78
C THR A 284 1.49 -28.59 25.72
N MET A 285 2.05 -27.57 26.37
CA MET A 285 3.05 -27.74 27.42
C MET A 285 2.46 -28.44 28.65
N TYR A 286 1.27 -28.06 29.11
CA TYR A 286 0.57 -28.72 30.22
C TYR A 286 0.31 -30.19 29.90
N ALA A 287 -0.17 -30.51 28.70
CA ALA A 287 -0.34 -31.90 28.27
C ALA A 287 1.00 -32.69 28.26
N ALA A 288 2.12 -32.04 27.90
CA ALA A 288 3.46 -32.63 27.95
C ALA A 288 3.86 -33.07 29.35
N VAL A 289 3.62 -32.17 30.31
CA VAL A 289 4.02 -32.36 31.70
C VAL A 289 3.07 -33.36 32.37
N ALA A 290 1.77 -33.27 32.10
CA ALA A 290 0.77 -34.17 32.67
C ALA A 290 1.03 -35.64 32.29
N THR A 291 1.38 -35.90 31.03
CA THR A 291 1.69 -37.26 30.55
C THR A 291 2.94 -37.88 31.20
N ARG A 292 3.90 -37.04 31.62
CA ARG A 292 5.15 -37.46 32.30
C ARG A 292 5.17 -37.16 33.79
N ALA A 293 4.04 -36.78 34.38
CA ALA A 293 3.97 -36.30 35.76
C ALA A 293 4.44 -37.36 36.77
N ARG A 294 4.12 -38.64 36.53
CA ARG A 294 4.57 -39.77 37.36
C ARG A 294 6.08 -39.98 37.32
N GLU A 295 6.70 -39.85 36.15
CA GLU A 295 8.16 -39.95 35.97
C GLU A 295 8.89 -38.79 36.67
N ILE A 296 8.34 -37.58 36.57
CA ILE A 296 8.89 -36.39 37.24
C ILE A 296 8.76 -36.53 38.77
N ALA A 297 7.64 -37.06 39.26
CA ALA A 297 7.39 -37.27 40.68
C ALA A 297 8.36 -38.30 41.29
N THR A 298 8.61 -39.43 40.62
CA THR A 298 9.56 -40.45 41.09
C THR A 298 10.99 -39.92 41.08
N MET A 299 11.41 -39.21 40.03
CA MET A 299 12.74 -38.58 39.96
C MET A 299 12.96 -37.55 41.08
N ARG A 300 11.93 -36.77 41.43
CA ARG A 300 12.00 -35.82 42.55
C ARG A 300 12.07 -36.53 43.90
N ALA A 301 11.38 -37.66 44.07
CA ALA A 301 11.40 -38.44 45.31
C ALA A 301 12.81 -39.01 45.62
N ILE A 302 13.61 -39.29 44.58
CA ILE A 302 15.01 -39.75 44.72
C ILE A 302 16.06 -38.61 44.68
N GLY A 303 15.63 -37.35 44.80
CA GLY A 303 16.53 -36.20 45.02
C GLY A 303 16.98 -35.44 43.76
N PHE A 304 16.45 -35.73 42.57
CA PHE A 304 16.75 -34.92 41.39
C PHE A 304 16.09 -33.55 41.45
N ARG A 305 16.83 -32.50 41.06
CA ARG A 305 16.34 -31.12 40.94
C ARG A 305 15.46 -30.99 39.69
N GLY A 306 14.31 -30.33 39.79
CA GLY A 306 13.37 -30.14 38.67
C GLY A 306 13.80 -29.11 37.62
N THR A 307 14.89 -28.37 37.85
CA THR A 307 15.36 -27.29 36.96
C THR A 307 15.80 -27.75 35.56
N PRO A 308 16.46 -28.91 35.34
CA PRO A 308 16.85 -29.34 34.00
C PRO A 308 15.64 -29.70 33.12
N VAL A 309 14.55 -30.18 33.71
CA VAL A 309 13.32 -30.54 32.99
C VAL A 309 12.63 -29.29 32.43
N ILE A 310 12.52 -28.24 33.25
CA ILE A 310 11.94 -26.96 32.82
C ILE A 310 12.79 -26.33 31.71
N MET A 311 14.12 -26.33 31.86
CA MET A 311 15.04 -25.79 30.85
C MET A 311 14.96 -26.55 29.52
N ALA A 312 14.84 -27.88 29.57
CA ALA A 312 14.67 -28.70 28.36
C ALA A 312 13.36 -28.37 27.64
N LEU A 313 12.27 -28.22 28.38
CA LEU A 313 10.96 -27.89 27.84
C LEU A 313 10.93 -26.48 27.24
N MET A 314 11.56 -25.50 27.87
CA MET A 314 11.71 -24.16 27.29
C MET A 314 12.53 -24.19 26.00
N LEU A 315 13.59 -24.99 25.94
CA LEU A 315 14.41 -25.10 24.74
C LEU A 315 13.64 -25.77 23.59
N GLU A 316 12.81 -26.77 23.90
CA GLU A 316 11.91 -27.42 22.94
C GLU A 316 10.87 -26.44 22.39
N THR A 317 10.18 -25.69 23.25
CA THR A 317 9.18 -24.70 22.80
C THR A 317 9.80 -23.54 22.05
N MET A 318 11.00 -23.09 22.43
CA MET A 318 11.76 -22.09 21.67
C MET A 318 12.10 -22.58 20.27
N LEU A 319 12.50 -23.85 20.13
CA LEU A 319 12.80 -24.44 18.82
C LEU A 319 11.55 -24.56 17.95
N LEU A 320 10.41 -24.99 18.52
CA LEU A 320 9.13 -25.03 17.81
C LEU A 320 8.65 -23.62 17.43
N ALA A 321 8.83 -22.63 18.31
CA ALA A 321 8.50 -21.24 18.04
C ALA A 321 9.37 -20.65 16.93
N LEU A 322 10.67 -20.97 16.91
CA LEU A 322 11.58 -20.56 15.84
C LEU A 322 11.16 -21.15 14.50
N LEU A 323 10.83 -22.45 14.45
CA LEU A 323 10.33 -23.11 13.25
C LEU A 323 9.01 -22.50 12.78
N GLY A 324 8.08 -22.25 13.70
CA GLY A 324 6.82 -21.56 13.41
C GLY A 324 7.05 -20.16 12.84
N GLY A 325 7.94 -19.37 13.45
CA GLY A 325 8.27 -18.02 12.97
C GLY A 325 8.94 -18.03 11.59
N LEU A 326 9.88 -18.94 11.35
CA LEU A 326 10.51 -19.10 10.03
C LEU A 326 9.49 -19.52 8.96
N LEU A 327 8.64 -20.49 9.26
CA LEU A 327 7.57 -20.92 8.35
C LEU A 327 6.58 -19.79 8.07
N GLY A 328 6.15 -19.06 9.10
CA GLY A 328 5.27 -17.91 8.93
C GLY A 328 5.89 -16.82 8.06
N GLY A 329 7.17 -16.52 8.29
CA GLY A 329 7.92 -15.56 7.48
C GLY A 329 8.08 -16.01 6.03
N LEU A 330 8.38 -17.29 5.80
CA LEU A 330 8.52 -17.86 4.45
C LEU A 330 7.19 -17.92 3.68
N ILE A 331 6.08 -18.16 4.36
CA ILE A 331 4.75 -18.16 3.73
C ILE A 331 4.32 -16.74 3.35
N ALA A 332 4.70 -15.74 4.14
CA ALA A 332 4.38 -14.34 3.88
C ALA A 332 5.29 -13.68 2.84
N TRP A 333 6.46 -14.28 2.56
CA TRP A 333 7.43 -13.83 1.56
C TRP A 333 6.99 -14.23 0.14
#